data_AF-A0A2T5YCI1-F1
#
_entry.id   AF-A0A2T5YCI1-F1
#
_cell.length_a   1.000
_cell.length_b   1.000
_cell.length_c   1.000
_cell.angle_alpha   90.00
_cell.angle_beta   90.00
_cell.angle_gamma   90.00
#
_symmetry.space_group_name_H-M   'P 1'
#
loop_
_entity.id
_entity.type
_entity.pdbx_description
1 polymer ?
#
loop_
_entity_poly.entity_id
_entity_poly.type
_entity_poly.pdbx_seq_one_letter_code
_entity_poly.pdbx_strand_id
1 'polypeptide(L)' 'MLLMPMLDGMGISSTNIYEIDSGSPFTIYDLKMHLLGNRKTNIIPAFNGDVL' A
#
# COMPACT_ATOMS: atom_id res chain seq x y z
N MET A 1 0.83 -19.94 -12.67
CA MET A 1 0.29 -18.58 -12.81
C MET A 1 0.84 -17.75 -11.65
N LEU A 2 1.77 -16.83 -11.91
CA LEU A 2 2.28 -15.94 -10.85
C LEU A 2 1.25 -14.85 -10.60
N LEU A 3 0.77 -14.74 -9.37
CA LEU A 3 -0.09 -13.65 -8.92
C LEU A 3 0.75 -12.80 -7.97
N MET A 4 0.96 -11.53 -8.30
CA MET A 4 1.68 -10.60 -7.43
C MET A 4 0.65 -9.71 -6.72
N PRO A 5 0.40 -9.91 -5.42
CA PRO A 5 -0.40 -8.98 -4.65
C PRO A 5 0.39 -7.69 -4.43
N MET A 6 -0.24 -6.56 -4.72
CA MET A 6 0.30 -5.24 -4.44
C MET A 6 -0.68 -4.55 -3.49
N LEU A 7 -0.16 -4.05 -2.36
CA LEU A 7 -0.93 -3.28 -1.39
C LEU A 7 -0.73 -1.78 -1.69
N ASP A 8 -1.83 -1.06 -1.90
CA ASP A 8 -1.86 0.38 -2.15
C ASP A 8 -2.43 1.12 -0.93
N GLY A 9 -1.54 1.83 -0.24
CA GLY A 9 -1.85 2.63 0.95
C GLY A 9 -2.15 4.11 0.67
N MET A 10 -2.18 4.57 -0.59
CA MET A 10 -2.31 5.99 -0.92
C MET A 10 -3.67 6.61 -0.54
N GLY A 11 -4.69 5.80 -0.27
CA GLY A 11 -6.05 6.24 0.05
C GLY A 11 -6.57 5.76 1.41
N ILE A 12 -5.67 5.41 2.33
CA ILE A 12 -6.07 4.88 3.64
C ILE A 12 -6.71 5.98 4.49
N SER A 13 -7.74 5.63 5.25
CA SER A 13 -8.45 6.59 6.11
C SER A 13 -7.86 6.69 7.51
N SER A 14 -7.24 5.63 8.00
CA SER A 14 -6.61 5.59 9.33
C SER A 14 -5.65 4.42 9.45
N THR A 15 -4.59 4.61 10.23
CA THR A 15 -3.67 3.55 10.68
C THR A 15 -3.00 3.93 11.99
N ASN A 16 -2.66 2.94 12.81
CA ASN A 16 -1.90 3.11 14.05
C ASN A 16 -0.42 2.73 13.91
N ILE A 17 0.11 2.56 12.68
CA ILE A 17 1.47 2.02 12.46
C ILE A 17 2.59 2.86 13.11
N TYR A 18 2.37 4.16 13.31
CA TYR A 18 3.33 5.07 13.93
C TYR A 18 3.20 5.15 15.46
N GLU A 19 2.21 4.48 16.04
CA GLU A 19 1.84 4.57 17.46
C GLU A 19 2.15 3.27 18.22
N ILE A 20 2.66 2.26 17.53
CA ILE A 20 2.89 0.91 18.08
C ILE A 20 4.37 0.53 18.10
N ASP A 21 4.72 -0.35 19.02
CA ASP A 21 6.04 -0.97 19.07
C ASP A 21 6.24 -1.98 17.93
N SER A 22 7.50 -2.20 17.55
CA SER A 22 7.87 -3.22 16.58
C SER A 22 7.40 -4.61 17.03
N GLY A 23 6.73 -5.34 16.13
CA GLY A 23 6.16 -6.67 16.42
C GLY A 23 4.73 -6.64 16.97
N SER A 24 4.21 -5.46 17.31
CA SER A 24 2.81 -5.28 17.67
C SER A 24 1.91 -5.35 16.41
N PRO A 25 0.65 -5.81 16.54
CA PRO A 25 -0.30 -5.74 15.44
C PRO A 25 -0.65 -4.29 15.12
N PHE A 26 -0.77 -3.98 13.82
CA PHE A 26 -1.29 -2.70 13.35
C PHE A 26 -2.67 -2.86 12.70
N THR A 27 -3.43 -1.79 12.71
CA THR A 27 -4.71 -1.65 12.01
C THR A 27 -4.56 -0.65 10.88
N ILE A 28 -5.23 -0.92 9.77
CA ILE A 28 -5.28 -0.05 8.60
C ILE A 28 -6.67 -0.14 7.98
N TYR A 29 -7.26 1.00 7.66
CA TYR A 29 -8.58 1.11 7.07
C TYR A 29 -8.49 1.56 5.61
N ASP A 30 -9.40 1.06 4.77
CA ASP A 30 -9.51 1.38 3.35
C ASP A 30 -8.26 1.05 2.50
N LEU A 31 -7.48 0.05 2.93
CA LEU A 31 -6.35 -0.48 2.16
C LEU A 31 -6.85 -1.15 0.87
N LYS A 32 -6.26 -0.78 -0.27
CA LYS A 32 -6.56 -1.40 -1.55
C LYS A 32 -5.55 -2.50 -1.86
N MET A 33 -6.03 -3.62 -2.39
CA MET A 33 -5.20 -4.71 -2.89
C MET A 33 -5.41 -4.89 -4.39
N HIS A 34 -4.31 -4.89 -5.13
CA HIS A 34 -4.29 -5.19 -6.56
C HIS A 34 -3.66 -6.56 -6.79
N LEU A 35 -4.34 -7.42 -7.55
CA LEU A 35 -3.83 -8.73 -7.94
C LEU A 35 -3.35 -8.67 -9.38
N LEU A 36 -2.03 -8.67 -9.57
CA LEU A 36 -1.43 -8.58 -10.90
C LEU A 36 -1.17 -9.98 -11.46
N GLY A 37 -1.84 -10.27 -12.57
CA GLY A 37 -1.58 -11.45 -13.38
C GLY A 37 -0.42 -11.24 -14.36
N ASN A 38 -0.02 -12.32 -15.02
CA ASN A 38 1.11 -12.31 -15.96
C ASN A 38 0.97 -11.21 -17.02
N ARG A 39 2.05 -10.44 -17.24
CA ARG A 39 2.14 -9.30 -18.19
C ARG A 39 1.22 -8.10 -17.90
N LYS A 40 0.61 -8.01 -16.72
CA LYS A 40 -0.08 -6.78 -16.30
C LYS A 40 0.88 -5.84 -15.57
N THR A 41 0.84 -4.58 -15.95
CA THR A 41 1.57 -3.49 -15.30
C THR A 41 0.63 -2.68 -14.44
N ASN A 42 1.09 -2.27 -13.26
CA ASN A 42 0.45 -1.23 -12.46
C ASN A 42 1.41 -0.05 -12.37
N ILE A 43 0.90 1.17 -12.57
CA ILE A 43 1.69 2.39 -12.44
C ILE A 43 1.42 2.90 -11.04
N ILE A 44 2.39 2.73 -10.16
CA ILE A 44 2.39 3.38 -8.85
C ILE A 44 2.79 4.84 -9.11
N PRO A 45 1.95 5.83 -8.75
CA PRO A 45 2.35 7.23 -8.85
C PRO A 45 3.61 7.42 -8.00
N ALA A 46 4.73 7.76 -8.66
CA ALA A 46 5.94 8.10 -7.93
C ALA A 46 5.69 9.40 -7.17
N PHE A 47 6.06 9.42 -5.89
CA PHE A 47 6.16 10.67 -5.15
C PHE A 47 7.29 11.50 -5.77
N ASN A 48 6.94 12.46 -6.63
CA ASN A 48 7.86 13.54 -7.00
C ASN A 48 7.90 14.49 -5.81
N GLY A 49 9.02 14.55 -5.11
CA GLY A 49 9.22 15.38 -3.91
C GLY A 49 9.19 16.90 -4.15
N ASP A 50 8.52 17.37 -5.21
CA ASP A 50 8.32 18.77 -5.54
C ASP A 50 7.04 19.30 -4.87
N VAL A 51 6.90 19.08 -3.56
CA VAL A 51 5.88 19.75 -2.74
C VAL A 51 6.63 20.57 -1.70
N LEU A 52 6.67 21.88 -1.97
CA LEU A 52 7.13 22.96 -1.08
C LEU A 52 6.28 23.04 0.19
#